data_AF-A0A7J7JT93-F1
#
_entry.id   AF-A0A7J7JT93-F1
#
_cell.length_a   1.000
_cell.length_b   1.000
_cell.length_c   1.000
_cell.angle_alpha   90.00
_cell.angle_beta   90.00
_cell.angle_gamma   90.00
#
_symmetry.space_group_name_H-M   'P 1'
#
loop_
_entity.id
_entity.type
_entity.pdbx_description
1 polymer ?
#
loop_
_entity_poly.entity_id
_entity_poly.type
_entity_poly.pdbx_seq_one_letter_code
_entity_poly.pdbx_strand_id
1 'polypeptide(L)'
;MFSSFQKYLPWIGCKHEWNSPYCYSKDEEEMCTANNTLYLEHMCKGNTTGYFEQYLDTLNSTRISSTDEFFNRKMYNIYFDKNSISPRPMENSGLPKWDLTLTLLFTWLITYLCICKGIKSSGKVGFSLPYYTALIMHHVLPFCVLLPFLLEVVYFTALFPYLAITGLLIVAAQLDGAGDGVKYYLQPPANASVLANHHVRYSLQYYP
;
A
#
# COMPACT_ATOMS: atom_id res chain seq x y z
N MET A 1 -3.39 7.07 1.07
CA MET A 1 -3.86 7.93 -0.03
C MET A 1 -3.66 9.41 0.26
N PHE A 2 -4.18 9.95 1.36
CA PHE A 2 -4.08 11.40 1.64
C PHE A 2 -2.64 11.94 1.65
N SER A 3 -1.67 11.16 2.14
CA SER A 3 -0.25 11.52 2.11
C SER A 3 0.33 11.67 0.70
N SER A 4 -0.30 11.10 -0.33
CA SER A 4 0.13 11.20 -1.73
C SER A 4 -0.23 12.53 -2.40
N PHE A 5 -1.11 13.34 -1.80
CA PHE A 5 -1.51 14.66 -2.35
C PHE A 5 -0.55 15.80 -1.98
N GLN A 6 0.53 15.49 -1.26
CA GLN A 6 1.56 16.46 -0.90
C GLN A 6 2.43 16.80 -2.13
N LYS A 7 2.97 18.03 -2.17
CA LYS A 7 3.89 18.48 -3.23
C LYS A 7 5.12 17.56 -3.36
N TYR A 8 5.61 17.06 -2.24
CA TYR A 8 6.69 16.08 -2.16
C TYR A 8 6.18 14.87 -1.39
N LEU A 9 6.48 13.67 -1.90
CA LEU A 9 6.04 12.43 -1.25
C LEU A 9 6.88 12.20 0.03
N PRO A 10 6.26 11.88 1.18
CA PRO A 10 6.96 11.79 2.46
C PRO A 10 7.87 10.56 2.60
N TRP A 11 7.81 9.60 1.67
CA TRP A 11 8.68 8.42 1.65
C TRP A 11 9.82 8.53 0.63
N ILE A 12 10.00 9.68 -0.02
CA ILE A 12 11.06 9.87 -1.03
C ILE A 12 12.45 10.04 -0.38
N GLY A 13 12.52 10.51 0.87
CA GLY A 13 13.78 10.82 1.54
C GLY A 13 13.74 10.59 3.05
N CYS A 14 14.89 10.76 3.69
CA CYS A 14 15.09 10.43 5.09
C CYS A 14 15.07 11.63 6.05
N LYS A 15 14.82 12.85 5.57
CA LYS A 15 14.85 14.10 6.36
C LYS A 15 13.54 14.38 7.10
N HIS A 16 13.11 13.44 7.95
CA HIS A 16 11.91 13.58 8.76
C HIS A 16 12.17 13.18 10.22
N GLU A 17 11.43 13.78 11.16
CA GLU A 17 11.60 13.55 12.61
C GLU A 17 11.33 12.10 13.04
N TRP A 18 10.52 11.38 12.28
CA TRP A 18 10.17 9.99 12.56
C TRP A 18 11.19 8.99 11.99
N ASN A 19 12.18 9.43 11.21
CA ASN A 19 13.20 8.56 10.64
C ASN A 19 14.26 8.17 11.67
N SER A 20 14.66 6.90 11.62
CA SER A 20 15.82 6.42 12.37
C SER A 20 17.12 6.79 11.67
N PRO A 21 18.29 6.80 12.36
CA PRO A 21 19.57 7.11 11.73
C PRO A 21 20.01 6.11 10.63
N TYR A 22 19.26 5.02 10.45
CA TYR A 22 19.54 3.96 9.48
C TYR A 22 18.71 4.08 8.20
N CYS A 23 17.89 5.12 8.09
CA CYS A 23 17.07 5.36 6.91
C CYS A 23 17.96 5.62 5.69
N TYR A 24 17.54 5.03 4.57
CA TYR A 24 18.24 5.03 3.31
C TYR A 24 17.33 5.48 2.15
N SER A 25 17.80 6.43 1.33
CA SER A 25 17.19 6.80 0.05
C SER A 25 18.25 6.78 -1.04
N LYS A 26 17.91 6.17 -2.18
CA LYS A 26 18.80 5.98 -3.32
C LYS A 26 19.24 7.32 -3.92
N ASP A 27 18.30 8.26 -4.09
CA ASP A 27 18.57 9.56 -4.68
C ASP A 27 19.54 10.39 -3.80
N GLU A 28 19.39 10.33 -2.48
CA GLU A 28 20.26 11.04 -1.54
C GLU A 28 21.68 10.44 -1.51
N GLU A 29 21.81 9.12 -1.67
CA GLU A 29 23.12 8.45 -1.78
C GLU A 29 23.83 8.78 -3.10
N GLU A 30 23.10 8.80 -4.22
CA GLU A 30 23.65 9.19 -5.51
C GLU A 30 24.17 10.64 -5.47
N MET A 31 23.45 11.55 -4.79
CA MET A 31 23.90 12.93 -4.58
C MET A 31 25.19 13.02 -3.75
N CYS A 32 25.35 12.23 -2.68
CA CYS A 32 26.59 12.24 -1.90
C CYS A 32 27.76 11.62 -2.69
N THR A 33 27.48 10.54 -3.43
CA THR A 33 28.48 9.84 -4.25
C THR A 33 29.00 10.74 -5.36
N ALA A 34 28.12 11.53 -6.00
CA ALA A 34 28.51 12.54 -6.99
C ALA A 34 29.46 13.61 -6.42
N ASN A 35 29.36 13.89 -5.11
CA ASN A 35 30.23 14.81 -4.39
C ASN A 35 31.47 14.13 -3.76
N ASN A 36 31.77 12.87 -4.11
CA ASN A 36 32.86 12.05 -3.52
C ASN A 36 32.75 11.90 -1.99
N THR A 37 31.52 11.85 -1.48
CA THR A 37 31.20 11.69 -0.05
C THR A 37 30.31 10.47 0.16
N LEU A 38 30.27 9.94 1.38
CA LEU A 38 29.45 8.77 1.74
C LEU A 38 28.21 9.20 2.52
N TYR A 39 27.07 8.58 2.21
CA TYR A 39 25.79 8.86 2.86
C TYR A 39 25.66 8.08 4.18
N LEU A 40 25.63 8.79 5.32
CA LEU A 40 25.43 8.23 6.65
C LEU A 40 24.62 9.13 7.56
N GLU A 41 23.72 8.53 8.35
CA GLU A 41 22.88 9.24 9.33
C GLU A 41 22.18 10.46 8.72
N HIS A 42 21.68 10.31 7.49
CA HIS A 42 21.00 11.37 6.71
C HIS A 42 21.89 12.53 6.24
N MET A 43 23.21 12.36 6.27
CA MET A 43 24.18 13.38 5.86
C MET A 43 25.24 12.81 4.93
N CYS A 44 25.78 13.68 4.07
CA CYS A 44 26.99 13.38 3.31
C CYS A 44 28.22 13.60 4.19
N LYS A 45 28.95 12.54 4.53
CA LYS A 45 30.20 12.60 5.30
C LYS A 45 31.40 12.34 4.37
N GLY A 46 32.47 13.11 4.53
CA GLY A 46 33.72 12.91 3.81
C GLY A 46 34.43 11.62 4.24
N ASN A 47 35.34 11.13 3.41
CA ASN A 47 36.07 9.89 3.65
C ASN A 47 37.09 10.06 4.80
N THR A 48 36.68 9.81 6.04
CA THR A 48 37.54 9.90 7.23
C THR A 48 38.10 8.52 7.59
N THR A 49 39.41 8.35 7.35
CA THR A 49 40.36 7.32 7.84
C THR A 49 39.78 6.01 8.42
N GLY A 50 39.98 4.89 7.73
CA GLY A 50 40.23 3.50 8.22
C GLY A 50 39.20 2.82 9.16
N TYR A 51 38.78 3.49 10.23
CA TYR A 51 37.78 3.04 11.21
C TYR A 51 36.36 3.04 10.63
N PHE A 52 36.16 3.78 9.54
CA PHE A 52 34.88 3.97 8.87
C PHE A 52 34.45 2.77 8.02
N GLU A 53 35.38 2.02 7.41
CA GLU A 53 35.06 0.85 6.57
C GLU A 53 34.39 -0.28 7.37
N GLN A 54 34.85 -0.54 8.60
CA GLN A 54 34.24 -1.54 9.49
C GLN A 54 32.84 -1.11 9.98
N TYR A 55 32.62 0.20 10.15
CA TYR A 55 31.34 0.77 10.50
C TYR A 55 30.37 0.73 9.31
N LEU A 56 30.86 0.96 8.09
CA LEU A 56 30.11 0.87 6.84
C LEU A 56 29.54 -0.54 6.59
N ASP A 57 30.30 -1.61 6.80
CA ASP A 57 29.81 -2.99 6.62
C ASP A 57 28.69 -3.34 7.61
N THR A 58 28.80 -2.86 8.85
CA THR A 58 27.77 -3.04 9.87
C THR A 58 26.53 -2.17 9.59
N LEU A 59 26.72 -0.97 9.02
CA LEU A 59 25.62 -0.09 8.62
C LEU A 59 24.88 -0.61 7.40
N ASN A 60 25.59 -1.07 6.38
CA ASN A 60 25.02 -1.62 5.16
C ASN A 60 24.12 -2.81 5.45
N SER A 61 24.51 -3.64 6.42
CA SER A 61 23.71 -4.78 6.90
C SER A 61 22.44 -4.36 7.67
N THR A 62 22.26 -3.08 8.00
CA THR A 62 21.13 -2.61 8.80
C THR A 62 20.41 -1.38 8.21
N ARG A 63 20.65 -1.09 6.93
CA ARG A 63 19.96 -0.05 6.15
C ARG A 63 18.49 -0.41 5.97
N ILE A 64 17.62 0.59 6.15
CA ILE A 64 16.16 0.46 5.98
C ILE A 64 15.73 1.52 4.98
N SER A 65 14.93 1.15 3.97
CA SER A 65 14.50 2.13 2.97
C SER A 65 13.61 3.22 3.59
N SER A 66 13.66 4.43 3.03
CA SER A 66 12.79 5.55 3.43
C SER A 66 11.30 5.20 3.37
N THR A 67 10.92 4.33 2.43
CA THR A 67 9.56 3.82 2.30
C THR A 67 9.20 2.87 3.42
N ASP A 68 10.09 1.96 3.78
CA ASP A 68 9.87 1.05 4.91
C ASP A 68 9.77 1.81 6.23
N GLU A 69 10.62 2.83 6.45
CA GLU A 69 10.53 3.69 7.64
C GLU A 69 9.21 4.46 7.70
N PHE A 70 8.75 4.98 6.55
CA PHE A 70 7.47 5.66 6.46
C PHE A 70 6.31 4.75 6.86
N PHE A 71 6.24 3.53 6.31
CA PHE A 71 5.15 2.62 6.65
C PHE A 71 5.27 2.10 8.09
N ASN A 72 6.45 1.67 8.51
CA ASN A 72 6.62 1.04 9.81
C ASN A 72 6.49 2.06 10.94
N ARG A 73 7.25 3.16 10.93
CA ARG A 73 7.24 4.14 12.02
C ARG A 73 6.10 5.15 11.87
N LYS A 74 6.04 5.85 10.74
CA LYS A 74 5.08 6.95 10.58
C LYS A 74 3.65 6.45 10.43
N MET A 75 3.39 5.43 9.62
CA MET A 75 2.03 4.92 9.41
C MET A 75 1.60 3.96 10.51
N TYR A 76 2.35 2.88 10.75
CA TYR A 76 1.93 1.81 11.68
C TYR A 76 2.40 1.97 13.13
N ASN A 77 3.36 2.86 13.41
CA ASN A 77 3.97 2.99 14.76
C ASN A 77 4.68 1.73 15.26
N ILE A 78 5.14 0.89 14.35
CA ILE A 78 5.88 -0.32 14.63
C ILE A 78 7.37 0.03 14.64
N TYR A 79 8.04 -0.33 15.72
CA TYR A 79 9.48 -0.15 15.86
C TYR A 79 10.14 -1.51 15.97
N PHE A 80 11.03 -1.80 15.04
CA PHE A 80 11.87 -3.00 15.07
C PHE A 80 13.11 -2.68 15.91
N ASP A 81 13.31 -3.47 16.96
CA ASP A 81 14.56 -3.47 17.70
C ASP A 81 15.55 -4.37 16.96
N LYS A 82 16.74 -3.85 16.64
CA LYS A 82 17.78 -4.61 15.94
C LYS A 82 18.40 -5.71 16.83
N ASN A 83 18.27 -5.59 18.14
CA ASN A 83 18.76 -6.57 19.10
C ASN A 83 17.72 -7.67 19.42
N SER A 84 16.52 -7.57 18.84
CA SER A 84 15.44 -8.54 19.00
C SER A 84 14.99 -9.04 17.64
N ILE A 85 15.10 -10.35 17.41
CA ILE A 85 14.65 -11.02 16.18
C ILE A 85 13.14 -10.86 15.95
N SER A 86 12.40 -10.52 17.01
CA SER A 86 10.96 -10.31 16.96
C SER A 86 10.62 -8.83 17.14
N PRO A 87 9.70 -8.24 16.33
CA PRO A 87 9.08 -6.97 16.68
C PRO A 87 8.49 -7.06 18.09
N ARG A 88 8.42 -5.93 18.81
CA ARG A 88 7.91 -5.90 20.19
C ARG A 88 6.61 -6.71 20.30
N PRO A 89 6.48 -7.61 21.28
CA PRO A 89 5.30 -8.46 21.42
C PRO A 89 4.00 -7.66 21.38
N MET A 90 3.00 -8.18 20.65
CA MET A 90 1.69 -7.54 20.43
C MET A 90 0.86 -7.36 21.72
N GLU A 91 1.33 -7.91 22.84
CA GLU A 91 0.70 -7.75 24.16
C GLU A 91 0.64 -6.30 24.63
N ASN A 92 1.53 -5.44 24.11
CA ASN A 92 1.54 -4.00 24.36
C ASN A 92 1.26 -3.21 23.07
N SER A 93 0.26 -3.63 22.28
CA SER A 93 -0.26 -2.75 21.23
C SER A 93 -0.71 -1.45 21.87
N GLY A 94 0.03 -0.37 21.59
CA GLY A 94 -0.23 0.94 22.17
C GLY A 94 -1.59 1.49 21.74
N LEU A 95 -1.86 2.75 22.08
CA LEU A 95 -3.10 3.40 21.67
C LEU A 95 -3.28 3.38 20.14
N PRO A 96 -4.52 3.19 19.65
CA PRO A 96 -4.80 3.21 18.22
C PRO A 96 -4.42 4.56 17.61
N LYS A 97 -3.80 4.53 16.43
CA LYS A 97 -3.49 5.75 15.68
C LYS A 97 -4.76 6.35 15.10
N TRP A 98 -5.11 7.54 15.59
CA TRP A 98 -6.32 8.27 15.19
C TRP A 98 -6.44 8.49 13.69
N ASP A 99 -5.34 8.77 12.99
CA ASP A 99 -5.32 8.96 11.53
C ASP A 99 -5.87 7.72 10.78
N LEU A 100 -5.48 6.52 11.24
CA LEU A 100 -5.93 5.26 10.66
C LEU A 100 -7.37 4.94 11.11
N THR A 101 -7.69 5.16 12.38
CA THR A 101 -9.03 4.94 12.93
C THR A 101 -10.09 5.78 12.23
N LEU A 102 -9.82 7.06 12.00
CA LEU A 102 -10.74 7.94 11.28
C LEU A 102 -10.91 7.55 9.81
N THR A 103 -9.83 7.12 9.16
CA THR A 103 -9.89 6.65 7.77
C THR A 103 -10.70 5.36 7.65
N LEU A 104 -10.56 4.46 8.64
CA LEU A 104 -11.35 3.22 8.72
C LEU A 104 -12.83 3.53 8.95
N LEU A 105 -13.14 4.43 9.90
CA LEU A 105 -14.50 4.90 10.16
C LEU A 105 -15.12 5.49 8.90
N PHE A 106 -14.40 6.36 8.20
CA PHE A 106 -14.85 6.98 6.95
C PHE A 106 -15.17 5.95 5.87
N THR A 107 -14.29 4.96 5.70
CA THR A 107 -14.52 3.85 4.76
C THR A 107 -15.77 3.06 5.13
N TRP A 108 -15.92 2.71 6.40
CA TRP A 108 -17.07 1.96 6.89
C TRP A 108 -18.38 2.72 6.70
N LEU A 109 -18.39 4.04 6.93
CA LEU A 109 -19.53 4.91 6.66
C LEU A 109 -19.90 4.93 5.17
N ILE A 110 -18.91 5.03 4.28
CA ILE A 110 -19.15 4.97 2.82
C ILE A 110 -19.75 3.62 2.44
N THR A 111 -19.15 2.52 2.87
CA THR A 111 -19.65 1.17 2.59
C THR A 111 -21.07 0.97 3.12
N TYR A 112 -21.35 1.43 4.34
CA TYR A 112 -22.68 1.40 4.93
C TYR A 112 -23.69 2.19 4.08
N LEU A 113 -23.35 3.41 3.64
CA LEU A 113 -24.22 4.21 2.78
C LEU A 113 -24.47 3.56 1.41
N CYS A 114 -23.47 2.93 0.82
CA CYS A 114 -23.60 2.17 -0.43
C CYS A 114 -24.55 0.97 -0.26
N ILE A 115 -24.44 0.23 0.84
CA ILE A 115 -25.28 -0.95 1.12
C ILE A 115 -26.70 -0.54 1.48
N CYS A 116 -26.89 0.44 2.37
CA CYS A 116 -28.21 0.90 2.84
C CYS A 116 -29.09 1.48 1.72
N LYS A 117 -28.48 2.00 0.65
CA LYS A 117 -29.23 2.45 -0.53
C LYS A 117 -29.64 1.29 -1.45
N GLY A 118 -28.89 0.18 -1.49
CA GLY A 118 -29.18 -0.98 -2.35
C GLY A 118 -30.32 -1.90 -1.85
N ILE A 119 -30.54 -1.98 -0.54
CA ILE A 119 -31.58 -2.85 0.06
C ILE A 119 -33.03 -2.36 -0.12
N LYS A 120 -33.26 -1.17 -0.70
CA LYS A 120 -34.62 -0.65 -0.92
C LYS A 120 -35.33 -1.23 -2.17
N SER A 121 -34.66 -2.06 -2.98
CA SER A 121 -35.24 -2.61 -4.23
C SER A 121 -35.64 -4.08 -4.22
N SER A 122 -35.31 -4.87 -3.18
CA SER A 122 -35.51 -6.34 -3.24
C SER A 122 -36.69 -6.89 -2.42
N GLY A 123 -37.50 -6.02 -1.82
CA GLY A 123 -38.59 -6.44 -0.93
C GLY A 123 -39.88 -5.67 -1.15
N LYS A 124 -40.55 -5.83 -2.30
CA LYS A 124 -41.99 -5.54 -2.39
C LYS A 124 -42.70 -6.47 -3.38
N VAL A 125 -43.17 -7.57 -2.78
CA VAL A 125 -44.30 -8.45 -3.11
C VAL A 125 -45.30 -7.93 -4.15
N GLY A 126 -45.77 -8.86 -4.99
CA GLY A 126 -46.93 -8.64 -5.84
C GLY A 126 -48.18 -8.37 -5.03
N PHE A 127 -48.96 -7.37 -5.46
CA PHE A 127 -50.42 -7.38 -5.44
C PHE A 127 -50.89 -6.23 -6.34
N SER A 128 -51.85 -6.53 -7.21
CA SER A 128 -52.54 -5.64 -8.13
C SER A 128 -53.24 -4.49 -7.39
N LEU A 129 -53.15 -3.25 -7.92
CA LEU A 129 -54.17 -2.18 -7.83
C LEU A 129 -53.71 -0.92 -8.62
N PRO A 130 -54.46 -0.45 -9.62
CA PRO A 130 -54.03 0.59 -10.57
C PRO A 130 -54.12 2.06 -10.07
N TYR A 131 -54.50 2.30 -8.81
CA TYR A 131 -54.59 3.65 -8.23
C TYR A 131 -53.31 4.13 -7.53
N TYR A 132 -52.41 3.20 -7.17
CA TYR A 132 -51.21 3.50 -6.37
C TYR A 132 -49.99 3.90 -7.23
N THR A 133 -50.10 3.83 -8.56
CA THR A 133 -49.00 4.04 -9.50
C THR A 133 -48.64 5.51 -9.70
N ALA A 134 -49.60 6.45 -9.60
CA ALA A 134 -49.36 7.87 -9.82
C ALA A 134 -48.61 8.58 -8.66
N LEU A 135 -48.88 8.19 -7.41
CA LEU A 135 -48.23 8.72 -6.20
C LEU A 135 -46.83 8.10 -6.00
N ILE A 136 -46.67 6.84 -6.39
CA ILE A 136 -45.37 6.17 -6.45
C ILE A 136 -44.51 6.79 -7.55
N MET A 137 -45.05 7.25 -8.69
CA MET A 137 -44.25 7.80 -9.79
C MET A 137 -43.46 9.07 -9.42
N HIS A 138 -43.98 9.93 -8.54
CA HIS A 138 -43.25 11.13 -8.06
C HIS A 138 -42.17 10.82 -7.01
N HIS A 139 -42.32 9.72 -6.27
CA HIS A 139 -41.33 9.23 -5.30
C HIS A 139 -40.38 8.14 -5.88
N VAL A 140 -40.70 7.57 -7.04
CA VAL A 140 -39.93 6.54 -7.74
C VAL A 140 -39.12 7.12 -8.91
N LEU A 141 -39.50 8.26 -9.49
CA LEU A 141 -38.63 9.00 -10.43
C LEU A 141 -37.22 9.29 -9.85
N PRO A 142 -37.07 9.79 -8.61
CA PRO A 142 -35.74 9.96 -8.01
C PRO A 142 -35.04 8.62 -7.73
N PHE A 143 -35.78 7.52 -7.57
CA PHE A 143 -35.24 6.16 -7.40
C PHE A 143 -34.78 5.52 -8.72
N CYS A 144 -35.48 5.80 -9.83
CA CYS A 144 -35.13 5.38 -11.19
C CYS A 144 -33.91 6.14 -11.76
N VAL A 145 -33.63 7.36 -11.28
CA VAL A 145 -32.43 8.13 -11.65
C VAL A 145 -31.21 7.76 -10.76
N LEU A 146 -31.43 7.18 -9.58
CA LEU A 146 -30.35 6.76 -8.66
C LEU A 146 -29.85 5.32 -8.89
N LEU A 147 -30.68 4.44 -9.47
CA LEU A 147 -30.28 3.11 -9.92
C LEU A 147 -29.17 3.10 -10.98
N PRO A 148 -29.21 3.93 -12.04
CA PRO A 148 -28.09 4.05 -12.97
C PRO A 148 -26.83 4.61 -12.29
N PHE A 149 -26.97 5.50 -11.31
CA PHE A 149 -25.83 6.08 -10.58
C PHE A 149 -25.07 5.04 -9.74
N LEU A 150 -25.76 4.07 -9.13
CA LEU A 150 -25.09 2.99 -8.38
C LEU A 150 -24.45 1.95 -9.31
N LEU A 151 -25.10 1.62 -10.44
CA LEU A 151 -24.50 0.78 -11.47
C LEU A 151 -23.23 1.45 -12.02
N GLU A 152 -23.25 2.75 -12.31
CA GLU A 152 -22.07 3.52 -12.73
C GLU A 152 -20.93 3.45 -11.72
N VAL A 153 -21.21 3.53 -10.41
CA VAL A 153 -20.17 3.39 -9.37
C VAL A 153 -19.60 1.97 -9.32
N VAL A 154 -20.43 0.93 -9.44
CA VAL A 154 -19.96 -0.47 -9.45
C VAL A 154 -19.14 -0.75 -10.71
N TYR A 155 -19.59 -0.31 -11.89
CA TYR A 155 -18.82 -0.43 -13.12
C TYR A 155 -17.51 0.35 -13.06
N PHE A 156 -17.52 1.56 -12.49
CA PHE A 156 -16.31 2.34 -12.30
C PHE A 156 -15.33 1.66 -11.34
N THR A 157 -15.78 1.21 -10.16
CA THR A 157 -14.92 0.54 -9.18
C THR A 157 -14.43 -0.83 -9.65
N ALA A 158 -15.17 -1.51 -10.53
CA ALA A 158 -14.75 -2.75 -11.16
C ALA A 158 -13.79 -2.54 -12.35
N LEU A 159 -13.99 -1.48 -13.15
CA LEU A 159 -13.19 -1.20 -14.34
C LEU A 159 -11.90 -0.43 -14.03
N PHE A 160 -11.95 0.47 -13.06
CA PHE A 160 -10.83 1.34 -12.69
C PHE A 160 -9.53 0.58 -12.37
N PRO A 161 -9.55 -0.55 -11.62
CA PRO A 161 -8.34 -1.35 -11.40
C PRO A 161 -7.71 -1.84 -12.70
N TYR A 162 -8.50 -2.25 -13.69
CA TYR A 162 -7.97 -2.67 -14.99
C TYR A 162 -7.31 -1.49 -15.72
N LEU A 163 -7.96 -0.33 -15.77
CA LEU A 163 -7.38 0.86 -16.38
C LEU A 163 -6.08 1.29 -15.69
N ALA A 164 -6.06 1.27 -14.35
CA ALA A 164 -4.89 1.60 -13.56
C ALA A 164 -3.74 0.60 -13.80
N ILE A 165 -4.01 -0.71 -13.78
CA ILE A 165 -3.00 -1.74 -14.03
C ILE A 165 -2.48 -1.66 -15.47
N THR A 166 -3.36 -1.43 -16.46
CA THR A 166 -2.92 -1.24 -17.84
C THR A 166 -2.04 0.01 -17.98
N GLY A 167 -2.40 1.13 -17.35
CA GLY A 167 -1.56 2.32 -17.33
C GLY A 167 -0.21 2.10 -16.65
N LEU A 168 -0.20 1.44 -15.49
CA LEU A 168 1.03 1.06 -14.79
C LEU A 168 1.89 0.11 -15.61
N LEU A 169 1.29 -0.83 -16.34
CA LEU A 169 2.01 -1.76 -17.22
C LEU A 169 2.71 -1.02 -18.36
N ILE A 170 2.04 -0.05 -18.99
CA ILE A 170 2.64 0.76 -20.06
C ILE A 170 3.87 1.51 -19.52
N VAL A 171 3.75 2.15 -18.36
CA VAL A 171 4.88 2.86 -17.72
C VAL A 171 5.99 1.90 -17.33
N ALA A 172 5.64 0.77 -16.72
CA ALA A 172 6.63 -0.22 -16.29
C ALA A 172 7.41 -0.82 -17.47
N ALA A 173 6.76 -1.05 -18.61
CA ALA A 173 7.39 -1.58 -19.81
C ALA A 173 8.35 -0.58 -20.49
N GLN A 174 8.21 0.72 -20.22
CA GLN A 174 9.08 1.77 -20.74
C GLN A 174 10.33 2.01 -19.87
N LEU A 175 10.38 1.45 -18.66
CA LEU A 175 11.52 1.62 -17.75
C LEU A 175 12.68 0.71 -18.17
N ASP A 176 13.90 1.27 -18.12
CA ASP A 176 15.12 0.49 -18.32
C ASP A 176 15.26 -0.59 -17.24
N GLY A 177 15.64 -1.81 -17.64
CA GLY A 177 15.77 -2.95 -16.73
C GLY A 177 14.45 -3.68 -16.40
N ALA A 178 13.31 -3.31 -17.01
CA ALA A 178 12.04 -4.02 -16.81
C ALA A 178 12.12 -5.53 -17.15
N GLY A 179 12.92 -5.89 -18.17
CA GLY A 179 13.13 -7.28 -18.59
C GLY A 179 13.79 -8.16 -17.51
N ASP A 180 14.66 -7.60 -16.67
CA ASP A 180 15.32 -8.35 -15.60
C ASP A 180 14.35 -8.71 -14.48
N GLY A 181 13.42 -7.81 -14.15
CA GLY A 181 12.34 -8.08 -13.20
C GLY A 181 11.41 -9.18 -13.70
N VAL A 182 11.02 -9.15 -14.99
CA VAL A 182 10.20 -10.20 -15.60
C VAL A 182 10.93 -11.54 -15.62
N LYS A 183 12.22 -11.54 -15.98
CA LYS A 183 13.06 -12.74 -15.96
C LYS A 183 13.15 -13.32 -14.55
N TYR A 184 13.39 -12.49 -13.54
CA TYR A 184 13.44 -12.93 -12.14
C TYR A 184 12.12 -13.53 -11.68
N TYR A 185 10.99 -12.95 -12.08
CA TYR A 185 9.65 -13.46 -11.71
C TYR A 185 9.31 -14.80 -12.40
N LEU A 186 9.69 -14.96 -13.67
CA LEU A 186 9.37 -16.15 -14.47
C LEU A 186 10.40 -17.28 -14.35
N GLN A 187 11.61 -16.99 -13.89
CA GLN A 187 12.68 -17.98 -13.79
C GLN A 187 12.36 -18.95 -12.65
N PRO A 188 12.14 -20.25 -12.94
CA PRO A 188 11.88 -21.22 -11.90
C PRO A 188 13.14 -21.40 -11.04
N PRO A 189 12.98 -21.69 -9.74
CA PRO A 189 14.12 -22.01 -8.90
C PRO A 189 14.79 -23.29 -9.42
N ALA A 190 16.10 -23.24 -9.64
CA ALA A 190 16.87 -24.37 -10.18
C ALA A 190 16.98 -25.56 -9.21
N ASN A 191 16.66 -25.36 -7.92
CA ASN A 191 16.86 -26.34 -6.87
C ASN A 191 15.60 -27.17 -6.60
N ALA A 192 15.72 -28.49 -6.69
CA ALA A 192 14.62 -29.43 -6.44
C ALA A 192 14.00 -29.32 -5.03
N SER A 193 14.81 -29.00 -4.01
CA SER A 193 14.33 -28.77 -2.64
C SER A 193 13.45 -27.52 -2.50
N VAL A 194 13.76 -26.47 -3.28
CA VAL A 194 12.96 -25.24 -3.31
C VAL A 194 11.64 -25.50 -4.04
N LEU A 195 11.66 -26.25 -5.14
CA LEU A 195 10.45 -26.69 -5.85
C LEU A 195 9.53 -27.56 -4.96
N ALA A 196 10.09 -28.47 -4.17
CA ALA A 196 9.33 -29.28 -3.21
C ALA A 196 8.64 -28.41 -2.13
N ASN A 197 9.35 -27.42 -1.58
CA ASN A 197 8.78 -26.47 -0.62
C ASN A 197 7.69 -25.59 -1.25
N HIS A 198 7.84 -25.19 -2.52
CA HIS A 198 6.78 -24.50 -3.26
C HIS A 198 5.55 -25.39 -3.42
N HIS A 199 5.72 -26.66 -3.78
CA HIS A 199 4.60 -27.61 -3.87
C HIS A 199 3.83 -27.72 -2.56
N VAL A 200 4.51 -27.78 -1.41
CA VAL A 200 3.88 -27.80 -0.08
C VAL A 200 3.12 -26.49 0.19
N ARG A 201 3.70 -25.32 -0.13
CA ARG A 201 2.98 -24.04 0.01
C ARG A 201 1.74 -23.97 -0.87
N TYR A 202 1.84 -24.37 -2.13
CA TYR A 202 0.70 -24.37 -3.05
C TYR A 202 -0.40 -25.32 -2.58
N SER A 203 -0.05 -26.51 -2.09
CA SER A 203 -1.04 -27.47 -1.57
C SER A 203 -1.70 -27.00 -0.28
N LEU A 204 -0.99 -26.27 0.59
CA LEU A 204 -1.59 -25.63 1.77
C LEU A 204 -2.51 -24.46 1.41
N GLN A 205 -2.22 -23.71 0.34
CA GLN A 205 -3.04 -22.57 -0.07
C GLN A 205 -4.39 -22.98 -0.71
N TYR A 206 -4.51 -24.24 -1.13
CA TYR A 206 -5.73 -24.82 -1.71
C TYR A 206 -6.49 -25.74 -0.73
N TYR A 207 -6.02 -25.89 0.51
CA TYR A 207 -6.75 -26.63 1.54
C TYR A 207 -7.53 -25.64 2.43
N PRO A 208 -8.86 -25.77 2.54
CA PRO A 208 -9.68 -24.92 3.43
C PRO A 208 -9.40 -25.19 4.90
#